data_AF-A0A7K2KSX6-F1
#
_entry.id   AF-A0A7K2KSX6-F1
#
_cell.length_a   1.000
_cell.length_b   1.000
_cell.length_c   1.000
_cell.angle_alpha   90.00
_cell.angle_beta   90.00
_cell.angle_gamma   90.00
#
_symmetry.space_group_name_H-M   'P 1'
#
loop_
_entity.id
_entity.type
_entity.pdbx_description
1 polymer ?
#
loop_
_entity_poly.entity_id
_entity_poly.type
_entity_poly.pdbx_seq_one_letter_code
_entity_poly.pdbx_strand_id
1 'polypeptide(L)' 'SDAEDGPDAQAAATAAVSGWVDPDALSFLGSDEVTVRVTVKIPSVMPFVSDFGSVTKSATMPLSDEEDE' A
#
# COMPACT_ATOMS: atom_id res chain seq x y z
N SER A 1 10.91 2.96 23.55
CA SER A 1 11.06 1.80 22.66
C SER A 1 9.71 1.43 22.07
N ASP A 2 9.18 2.27 21.18
CA ASP A 2 7.85 2.11 20.55
C ASP A 2 7.92 2.36 19.03
N ALA A 3 9.11 2.27 18.43
CA ALA A 3 9.28 2.40 16.98
C ALA A 3 9.30 1.04 16.26
N GLU A 4 9.27 -0.08 16.99
CA GLU A 4 9.47 -1.43 16.45
C GLU A 4 8.19 -2.29 16.31
N ASP A 5 6.99 -1.77 16.61
CA ASP A 5 5.73 -2.56 16.57
C ASP A 5 4.76 -2.15 15.46
N GLY A 6 5.17 -1.26 14.56
CA GLY A 6 4.39 -0.91 13.37
C GLY A 6 4.54 -1.99 12.29
N PRO A 7 3.45 -2.47 11.65
CA PRO A 7 3.58 -3.36 10.51
C PRO A 7 4.40 -2.68 9.40
N ASP A 8 5.28 -3.44 8.75
CA ASP A 8 6.05 -3.01 7.58
C ASP A 8 5.14 -2.26 6.58
N ALA A 9 5.62 -1.20 5.93
CA ALA A 9 4.77 -0.29 5.15
C ALA A 9 3.92 -1.02 4.09
N GLN A 10 4.48 -2.10 3.51
CA GLN A 10 3.76 -2.98 2.58
C GLN A 10 2.66 -3.80 3.28
N ALA A 11 2.93 -4.34 4.47
CA ALA A 11 1.97 -5.09 5.26
C ALA A 11 0.80 -4.19 5.73
N ALA A 12 1.11 -2.98 6.18
CA ALA A 12 0.11 -1.97 6.52
C ALA A 12 -0.79 -1.62 5.33
N ALA A 13 -0.20 -1.39 4.16
CA ALA A 13 -0.95 -1.10 2.94
C ALA A 13 -1.82 -2.28 2.48
N THR A 14 -1.32 -3.50 2.61
CA THR A 14 -2.08 -4.73 2.29
C THR A 14 -3.24 -4.94 3.25
N ALA A 15 -3.07 -4.65 4.55
CA ALA A 15 -4.13 -4.74 5.54
C ALA A 15 -5.22 -3.67 5.38
N ALA A 16 -4.88 -2.51 4.80
CA ALA A 16 -5.80 -1.40 4.61
C ALA A 16 -6.76 -1.58 3.42
N VAL A 17 -6.45 -2.47 2.46
CA VAL A 17 -7.35 -2.73 1.33
C VAL A 17 -8.45 -3.71 1.69
N SER A 18 -9.59 -3.60 1.00
CA SER A 18 -10.74 -4.45 1.25
C SER A 18 -10.48 -5.88 0.77
N GLY A 19 -10.83 -6.88 1.58
CA GLY A 19 -10.54 -8.31 1.29
C GLY A 19 -11.26 -8.92 0.07
N TRP A 20 -12.13 -8.16 -0.60
CA TRP A 20 -12.72 -8.57 -1.89
C TRP A 20 -11.80 -8.32 -3.10
N VAL A 21 -10.71 -7.56 -2.92
CA VAL A 21 -9.73 -7.25 -3.96
C VAL A 21 -8.36 -7.78 -3.59
N ASP A 22 -7.57 -8.07 -4.63
CA ASP A 22 -6.20 -8.55 -4.51
C ASP A 22 -5.24 -7.40 -4.89
N PRO A 23 -4.57 -6.77 -3.91
CA PRO A 23 -3.65 -5.67 -4.16
C PRO A 23 -2.24 -6.16 -4.57
N ASP A 24 -1.62 -5.45 -5.50
CA ASP A 24 -0.17 -5.45 -5.69
C ASP A 24 0.40 -4.21 -4.98
N ALA A 25 1.09 -4.42 -3.86
CA ALA A 25 1.67 -3.35 -3.05
C ALA A 25 3.19 -3.35 -3.17
N LEU A 26 3.76 -2.21 -3.54
CA LEU A 26 5.19 -1.97 -3.65
C LEU A 26 5.60 -0.78 -2.78
N SER A 27 6.59 -0.99 -1.92
CA SER A 27 7.20 0.07 -1.11
C SER A 27 8.50 0.57 -1.75
N PHE A 28 8.72 1.87 -1.64
CA PHE A 28 9.93 2.56 -2.07
C PHE A 28 10.47 3.34 -0.88
N LEU A 29 11.63 2.93 -0.39
CA LEU A 29 12.31 3.60 0.72
C LEU A 29 13.17 4.74 0.15
N GLY A 30 12.86 5.95 0.56
CA GLY A 30 13.69 7.14 0.38
C GLY A 30 14.65 7.33 1.54
N SER A 31 15.37 8.45 1.56
CA SER A 31 16.29 8.77 2.65
C SER A 31 15.58 9.10 3.96
N ASP A 32 14.42 9.73 3.88
CA ASP A 32 13.65 10.26 5.02
C ASP A 32 12.13 10.03 4.86
N GLU A 33 11.75 9.26 3.87
CA GLU A 33 10.34 9.04 3.53
C GLU A 33 10.15 7.62 2.99
N VAL A 34 8.95 7.09 3.17
CA VAL A 34 8.50 5.87 2.53
C VAL A 34 7.33 6.19 1.63
N THR A 35 7.43 5.77 0.37
CA THR A 35 6.32 5.83 -0.58
C THR A 35 5.80 4.42 -0.83
N VAL A 36 4.49 4.22 -0.67
CA VAL A 36 3.83 2.97 -1.04
C VAL A 36 2.94 3.19 -2.25
N ARG A 37 3.09 2.33 -3.26
CA ARG A 37 2.22 2.27 -4.43
C ARG A 37 1.41 1.00 -4.38
N VAL A 38 0.09 1.13 -4.47
CA VAL A 38 -0.84 0.00 -4.52
C VAL A 38 -1.53 0.00 -5.88
N THR A 39 -1.47 -1.12 -6.57
CA THR A 39 -2.20 -1.38 -7.80
C THR A 39 -3.26 -2.44 -7.54
N VAL A 40 -4.49 -2.20 -7.94
CA VAL A 40 -5.60 -3.15 -7.80
C VAL A 40 -6.19 -3.41 -9.18
N LYS A 41 -6.26 -4.69 -9.57
CA LYS A 41 -7.00 -5.09 -10.76
C LYS A 41 -8.51 -5.00 -10.46
N ILE A 42 -9.27 -4.33 -11.32
CA ILE A 42 -10.71 -4.21 -11.12
C ILE A 42 -11.37 -5.58 -11.39
N PRO A 43 -12.03 -6.19 -10.40
CA PRO A 43 -12.71 -7.47 -10.59
C PRO A 43 -13.95 -7.32 -11.46
N SER A 44 -14.19 -8.28 -12.35
CA SER A 44 -15.40 -8.29 -13.18
C SER A 44 -16.56 -9.01 -12.49
N VAL A 45 -17.73 -8.37 -12.53
CA VAL A 45 -19.01 -8.94 -12.09
C VAL A 45 -19.98 -9.17 -13.27
N MET A 46 -19.60 -8.75 -14.48
CA MET A 46 -20.46 -8.81 -15.66
C MET A 46 -20.08 -10.00 -16.55
N PRO A 47 -21.06 -10.77 -17.06
CA PRO A 47 -20.77 -11.83 -18.01
C PRO A 47 -20.22 -11.23 -19.31
N PHE A 48 -19.21 -11.90 -19.89
CA PHE A 48 -18.54 -11.56 -21.16
C PHE A 48 -17.64 -10.31 -21.18
N VAL A 49 -17.51 -9.57 -20.07
CA VAL A 49 -16.52 -8.50 -19.92
C VAL A 49 -15.52 -8.92 -18.86
N SER A 50 -14.27 -9.16 -19.21
CA SER A 50 -13.28 -9.75 -18.30
C SER A 50 -12.18 -8.79 -17.85
N ASP A 51 -12.01 -7.65 -18.52
CA ASP A 51 -10.89 -6.75 -18.25
C ASP A 51 -11.33 -5.29 -18.18
N PHE A 52 -11.46 -4.79 -16.95
CA PHE A 52 -11.74 -3.39 -16.65
C PHE A 52 -10.45 -2.58 -16.41
N GLY A 53 -9.28 -3.21 -16.56
CA GLY A 53 -7.99 -2.63 -16.24
C GLY A 53 -7.67 -2.60 -14.74
N SER A 54 -6.71 -1.75 -14.39
CA SER A 54 -6.19 -1.61 -13.03
C SER A 54 -6.22 -0.15 -12.60
N VAL A 55 -6.37 0.07 -11.29
CA VAL A 55 -6.20 1.37 -10.65
C VAL A 55 -4.91 1.37 -9.85
N THR A 56 -4.19 2.48 -9.87
CA THR A 56 -2.97 2.66 -9.09
C THR A 56 -3.12 3.89 -8.21
N LYS A 57 -2.76 3.75 -6.94
CA LYS A 57 -2.68 4.87 -5.99
C LYS A 57 -1.35 4.83 -5.25
N SER A 58 -0.86 6.01 -4.90
CA SER A 58 0.38 6.16 -4.12
C SER A 58 0.13 7.04 -2.90
N ALA A 59 0.82 6.70 -1.82
CA ALA A 59 0.85 7.45 -0.58
C ALA A 59 2.31 7.54 -0.09
N THR A 60 2.68 8.71 0.40
CA THR A 60 4.03 9.00 0.88
C THR A 60 3.92 9.46 2.33
N MET A 61 4.74 8.88 3.19
CA MET A 61 4.83 9.24 4.60
C MET A 61 6.28 9.55 4.93
N PRO A 62 6.55 10.61 5.72
CA PRO A 62 7.89 10.80 6.29
C PRO A 62 8.21 9.61 7.19
N LEU A 63 9.48 9.22 7.22
CA LEU A 63 10.00 8.40 8.30
C LEU A 63 9.99 9.28 9.55
N SER A 64 9.65 8.71 10.69
CA SER A 64 9.81 9.45 11.94
C SER A 64 11.30 9.76 12.07
N ASP A 65 11.66 11.04 12.07
CA ASP A 65 12.85 11.48 12.80
C ASP A 65 12.65 10.91 14.21
N GLU A 66 13.59 10.10 14.70
CA GLU A 66 13.68 9.90 16.13
C GLU A 66 13.93 11.30 16.72
N GLU A 67 12.86 12.05 17.00
CA GLU A 67 12.95 13.23 17.85
C GLU A 67 13.50 12.70 19.18
N ASP A 68 14.77 13.00 19.42
CA ASP A 68 15.50 12.78 20.66
C ASP A 68 14.57 12.92 21.89
N GLU A 69 14.23 11.80 22.54
CA GLU A 69 13.81 11.76 23.95
C GLU A 69 14.47 10.60 24.70
#